data_AF-A0A0F9D304-F1
#
_entry.id   AF-A0A0F9D304-F1
#
_cell.length_a   1.000
_cell.length_b   1.000
_cell.length_c   1.000
_cell.angle_alpha   90.00
_cell.angle_beta   90.00
_cell.angle_gamma   90.00
#
_symmetry.space_group_name_H-M   'P 1'
#
loop_
_entity.id
_entity.type
_entity.pdbx_description
1 polymer ?
#
loop_
_entity_poly.entity_id
_entity_poly.type
_entity_poly.pdbx_seq_one_letter_code
_entity_poly.pdbx_strand_id
1 'polypeptide(L)' 'MTSEMKQIVERFDNARSLLCLTHVHADGDGLGSMAAIVQAARETGAAVAPMVHEPVPRRYEFLFCG' A
#
# COMPACT_ATOMS: atom_id res chain seq x y z
N MET A 1 -10.77 -3.91 17.80
CA MET A 1 -10.48 -4.46 16.46
C MET A 1 -11.61 -5.43 16.10
N THR A 2 -12.29 -5.24 14.96
CA THR A 2 -13.36 -6.15 14.51
C THR A 2 -12.78 -7.51 14.09
N SER A 3 -13.62 -8.55 13.96
CA SER A 3 -13.20 -9.88 13.49
C SER A 3 -12.53 -9.83 12.12
N GLU A 4 -13.08 -9.01 11.22
CA GLU A 4 -12.63 -8.86 9.84
C GLU A 4 -11.25 -8.22 9.81
N MET A 5 -11.05 -7.16 10.60
CA MET A 5 -9.78 -6.46 10.68
C MET A 5 -8.67 -7.36 11.23
N LYS A 6 -8.97 -8.22 12.21
CA LYS A 6 -8.00 -9.23 12.70
C LYS A 6 -7.59 -10.21 11.59
N GLN A 7 -8.54 -10.71 10.82
CA GLN A 7 -8.25 -11.63 9.70
C GLN A 7 -7.40 -10.97 8.61
N ILE A 8 -7.61 -9.68 8.35
CA ILE A 8 -6.80 -8.92 7.39
C ILE A 8 -5.36 -8.82 7.90
N VAL A 9 -5.16 -8.43 9.16
CA VAL A 9 -3.82 -8.32 9.77
C VAL A 9 -3.10 -9.67 9.74
N GLU A 10 -3.78 -10.76 10.11
CA GLU A 10 -3.19 -12.10 10.09
C GLU A 10 -2.76 -12.53 8.68
N ARG A 11 -3.57 -12.24 7.65
CA ARG A 11 -3.18 -12.51 6.26
C ARG A 11 -2.03 -11.63 5.80
N PHE A 12 -1.98 -10.40 6.29
CA PHE A 12 -0.94 -9.43 5.97
C PHE A 12 0.41 -9.83 6.57
N ASP A 13 0.44 -10.20 7.85
CA ASP A 13 1.67 -10.62 8.57
C ASP A 13 2.26 -11.92 8.03
N ASN A 14 1.42 -12.82 7.51
CA ASN A 14 1.86 -14.10 6.96
C ASN A 14 2.16 -14.05 5.44
N ALA A 15 1.95 -12.91 4.79
CA ALA A 15 2.18 -12.78 3.35
C ALA A 15 3.68 -12.76 3.04
N ARG A 16 4.12 -13.59 2.10
CA ARG A 16 5.51 -13.55 1.58
C ARG A 16 5.70 -12.49 0.50
N SER A 17 4.63 -12.17 -0.23
CA SER A 17 4.64 -11.20 -1.32
C SER A 17 3.30 -10.48 -1.41
N LEU A 18 3.34 -9.17 -1.65
CA LEU A 18 2.15 -8.32 -1.74
C LEU A 18 2.25 -7.39 -2.95
N LEU A 19 1.17 -7.32 -3.71
CA LEU A 19 0.94 -6.29 -4.74
C LEU A 19 -0.09 -5.31 -4.19
N CYS A 20 0.30 -4.05 -4.02
CA CYS A 20 -0.61 -3.00 -3.57
C CYS A 20 -1.07 -2.18 -4.77
N LEU A 21 -2.39 -2.09 -4.96
CA LEU A 21 -3.04 -1.39 -6.06
C LEU A 21 -3.91 -0.26 -5.52
N THR A 22 -4.15 0.75 -6.35
CA THR A 22 -5.15 1.79 -6.11
C THR A 22 -5.98 2.02 -7.37
N HIS A 23 -7.03 2.85 -7.25
CA HIS A 23 -7.95 3.16 -8.34
C HIS A 23 -7.30 4.09 -9.40
N VAL A 24 -7.89 4.14 -10.60
CA VAL A 24 -7.52 5.10 -11.64
C VAL A 24 -7.80 6.54 -11.18
N HIS A 25 -7.06 7.50 -11.71
CA HIS A 25 -7.10 8.89 -11.26
C HIS A 25 -6.86 9.03 -9.75
N ALA A 26 -5.93 8.21 -9.22
CA ALA A 26 -5.63 8.12 -7.80
C ALA A 26 -5.39 9.51 -7.17
N ASP A 27 -6.13 9.78 -6.11
CA ASP A 27 -6.01 11.01 -5.34
C ASP A 27 -5.04 10.84 -4.16
N GLY A 28 -5.01 11.85 -3.29
CA GLY A 28 -4.14 11.83 -2.11
C GLY A 28 -4.48 10.71 -1.13
N ASP A 29 -5.75 10.29 -1.05
CA ASP A 29 -6.16 9.19 -0.18
C ASP A 29 -5.70 7.85 -0.76
N GLY A 30 -5.93 7.62 -2.05
CA GLY A 30 -5.51 6.40 -2.73
C GLY A 30 -3.98 6.21 -2.72
N LEU A 31 -3.22 7.28 -2.96
CA LEU A 31 -1.75 7.25 -2.98
C LEU A 31 -1.16 7.21 -1.57
N GLY A 32 -1.74 7.96 -0.62
CA GLY A 32 -1.31 7.99 0.78
C GLY A 32 -1.54 6.65 1.48
N SER A 33 -2.73 6.06 1.30
CA SER A 33 -3.04 4.73 1.82
C SER A 33 -2.12 3.66 1.23
N MET A 34 -1.85 3.71 -0.07
CA MET A 34 -0.87 2.83 -0.71
C MET A 34 0.52 2.98 -0.09
N ALA A 35 1.02 4.20 0.06
CA ALA A 35 2.35 4.46 0.64
C ALA A 35 2.45 3.89 2.06
N ALA A 36 1.44 4.12 2.91
CA ALA A 36 1.40 3.60 4.27
C ALA A 36 1.36 2.07 4.32
N ILE A 37 0.54 1.43 3.49
CA ILE A 37 0.44 -0.03 3.40
C ILE A 37 1.77 -0.62 2.91
N VAL A 38 2.39 -0.03 1.89
CA VAL A 38 3.67 -0.52 1.36
C VAL A 38 4.78 -0.40 2.39
N GLN A 39 4.81 0.70 3.15
CA GLN A 39 5.77 0.87 4.24
C GLN A 39 5.57 -0.19 5.33
N ALA A 40 4.34 -0.35 5.83
CA ALA A 40 4.03 -1.36 6.85
C ALA A 40 4.35 -2.79 6.38
N ALA A 41 4.05 -3.10 5.12
CA ALA A 41 4.34 -4.41 4.54
C ALA A 41 5.85 -4.68 4.38
N ARG A 42 6.66 -3.65 4.15
CA ARG A 42 8.13 -3.81 4.11
C ARG A 42 8.68 -4.16 5.49
N GLU A 43 8.08 -3.64 6.55
CA GLU A 43 8.47 -3.92 7.94
C GLU A 43 8.17 -5.37 8.37
N THR A 44 7.23 -6.06 7.72
CA THR A 44 6.97 -7.49 7.96
C THR A 44 7.98 -8.43 7.28
N GLY A 45 8.84 -7.89 6.41
CA GLY A 45 9.79 -8.67 5.60
C GLY A 45 9.19 -9.28 4.33
N ALA A 46 7.95 -8.93 3.98
CA ALA A 46 7.33 -9.34 2.73
C ALA A 46 7.98 -8.64 1.51
N ALA A 47 7.99 -9.31 0.35
CA ALA A 47 8.32 -8.67 -0.92
C ALA A 47 7.12 -7.85 -1.43
N VAL A 48 7.25 -6.52 -1.47
CA VAL A 48 6.10 -5.64 -1.72
C VAL A 48 6.33 -4.75 -2.93
N ALA A 49 5.33 -4.68 -3.81
CA ALA A 49 5.32 -3.80 -4.97
C ALA A 49 4.06 -2.92 -4.98
N PRO A 50 4.18 -1.57 -4.95
CA PRO A 50 3.10 -0.69 -5.38
C PRO A 50 2.95 -0.73 -6.90
N MET A 51 1.70 -0.68 -7.38
CA MET A 51 1.40 -0.49 -8.79
C MET A 51 0.23 0.49 -8.94
N VAL A 52 0.48 1.55 -9.70
CA VAL A 52 -0.52 2.54 -10.10
C VAL A 52 -0.68 2.43 -11.62
N HIS A 53 -1.92 2.42 -12.10
CA HIS A 53 -2.19 2.26 -13.53
C HIS A 53 -1.67 3.44 -14.37
N GLU A 54 -1.62 4.62 -13.76
CA GLU A 54 -1.28 5.89 -14.39
C GLU A 54 -0.09 6.56 -13.67
N PRO A 55 0.60 7.52 -14.31
CA PRO A 55 1.64 8.29 -13.64
C PRO A 55 1.12 8.97 -12.38
N VAL A 56 1.91 8.91 -11.31
CA VAL A 56 1.61 9.62 -10.06
C VAL A 56 1.58 11.12 -10.34
N PRO A 57 0.50 11.85 -9.99
CA PRO A 57 0.46 13.29 -10.17
C PRO A 57 1.61 13.98 -9.40
N ARG A 58 2.31 14.92 -10.05
CA ARG A 58 3.49 15.60 -9.48
C ARG A 58 3.32 16.10 -8.05
N ARG A 59 2.13 16.60 -7.71
CA ARG A 59 1.80 17.09 -6.36
C ARG A 59 1.86 16.02 -5.26
N TYR A 60 1.90 14.73 -5.61
CA TYR A 60 1.92 13.59 -4.69
C TYR A 60 3.21 12.78 -4.77
N GLU A 61 4.17 13.12 -5.64
CA GLU A 61 5.45 12.42 -5.75
C GLU A 61 6.19 12.34 -4.41
N PHE A 62 6.04 13.36 -3.56
CA PHE A 62 6.63 13.42 -2.22
C PHE A 62 6.26 12.24 -1.30
N LEU A 63 5.16 11.53 -1.56
CA LEU A 63 4.75 10.34 -0.79
C LEU A 63 5.67 9.14 -1.04
N PHE A 64 6.41 9.13 -2.13
CA PHE A 64 7.27 8.01 -2.55
C PHE A 64 8.75 8.40 -2.61
N CYS A 65 9.09 9.66 -2.33
CA CYS A 65 10.46 10.12 -2.20
C CYS A 65 10.95 9.89 -0.76
N GLY A 66 11.48 8.69 -0.49
CA GLY A 66 12.04 8.30 0.81
C GLY A 66 13.04 7.17 0.67
#